data_AF-A0A812EMU4-F1
#
_entry.id   AF-A0A812EMU4-F1
#
_cell.length_a   1.000
_cell.length_b   1.000
_cell.length_c   1.000
_cell.angle_alpha   90.00
_cell.angle_beta   90.00
_cell.angle_gamma   90.00
#
_symmetry.space_group_name_H-M   'P 1'
#
loop_
_entity.id
_entity.type
_entity.pdbx_description
1 polymer ?
#
loop_
_entity_poly.entity_id
_entity_poly.type
_entity_poly.pdbx_seq_one_letter_code
_entity_poly.pdbx_strand_id
1 'polypeptide(L)'
;MFCVDRIPWDTLTYITGEITYGGRVTDIWDQRCLRTILKTFFEAHTLEPDYKFSPSGTYYAPELDTLENYRHYIEGLPTVDPPEIFGMHENANISYQRQETMSLVSTVLDIQPRVSSGGNGRSNDDIVYELADSILEKLMEKLDIEHAHAELFKTILSLLDVLSEDVHNCFCFFFLKLDDKGRTNSLTTVLIQEVDRFNKLLQIIKESLHQLKNAIKGFVVMSDELERVYISFLNNQVPGMWTTAAYPSLKPLASWVQDLTLRCAFINYWIKLGAPLSFWISGFFFPQGFLTGILQNHARKYNLPIDRLTFTFHILPYFREQTEYIRSLADLSFGQKAEMDKEMEVPNDGVYVHGLFMDGFQWDNVNMMVTDAKSGEMNSVLPIMHMKPEMDLQQNSESYCCPLYKTALRAGTLSTTGHSTNFVISVELPSSKSQDYWVAKGAALICQLSE
;
A
#
# COMPACT_ATOMS: atom_id res chain seq x y z
N MET A 1 -14.82 38.41 -33.77
CA MET A 1 -14.35 37.68 -34.96
C MET A 1 -13.22 36.75 -34.54
N PHE A 2 -13.53 35.63 -33.86
CA PHE A 2 -12.54 34.63 -33.40
C PHE A 2 -13.12 33.21 -33.39
N CYS A 3 -14.10 32.92 -34.26
CA CYS A 3 -14.47 31.53 -34.51
C CYS A 3 -13.55 31.03 -35.61
N VAL A 4 -12.44 30.43 -35.22
CA VAL A 4 -11.72 29.49 -36.09
C VAL A 4 -12.71 28.37 -36.40
N ASP A 5 -12.81 27.91 -37.65
CA ASP A 5 -13.73 26.82 -38.09
C ASP A 5 -13.51 25.49 -37.32
N ARG A 6 -12.49 25.43 -36.46
CA ARG A 6 -12.15 24.29 -35.63
C ARG A 6 -12.02 24.74 -34.18
N ILE A 7 -12.82 24.12 -33.30
CA ILE A 7 -12.72 24.32 -31.86
C ILE A 7 -11.37 23.78 -31.37
N PRO A 8 -10.55 24.58 -30.68
CA PRO A 8 -9.23 24.15 -30.20
C PRO A 8 -9.35 23.38 -28.88
N TRP A 9 -9.74 22.10 -28.97
CA TRP A 9 -9.96 21.23 -27.80
C TRP A 9 -8.76 21.13 -26.86
N ASP A 10 -7.55 20.93 -27.40
CA ASP A 10 -6.32 20.84 -26.60
C ASP A 10 -6.08 22.12 -25.79
N THR A 11 -6.34 23.28 -26.39
CA THR A 11 -6.20 24.58 -25.72
C THR A 11 -7.24 24.75 -24.62
N LEU A 12 -8.49 24.34 -24.84
CA LEU A 12 -9.55 24.39 -23.83
C LEU A 12 -9.24 23.47 -22.63
N THR A 13 -8.79 22.25 -22.92
CA THR A 13 -8.36 21.27 -21.91
C THR A 13 -7.15 21.80 -21.14
N TYR A 14 -6.18 22.43 -21.81
CA TYR A 14 -5.02 23.03 -21.15
C TYR A 14 -5.39 24.22 -20.25
N ILE A 15 -6.17 25.18 -20.76
CA ILE A 15 -6.57 26.38 -19.99
C ILE A 15 -7.42 25.99 -18.77
N THR A 16 -8.33 25.05 -18.95
CA THR A 16 -9.22 24.63 -17.86
C THR A 16 -8.48 23.72 -16.89
N GLY A 17 -7.82 22.69 -17.41
CA GLY A 17 -7.15 21.65 -16.64
C GLY A 17 -5.88 22.12 -15.93
N GLU A 18 -4.97 22.81 -16.61
CA GLU A 18 -3.67 23.20 -16.02
C GLU A 18 -3.72 24.57 -15.35
N ILE A 19 -4.35 25.55 -15.99
CA ILE A 19 -4.27 26.94 -15.53
C ILE A 19 -5.34 27.23 -14.49
N THR A 20 -6.61 26.93 -14.81
CA THR A 20 -7.76 27.34 -13.97
C THR A 20 -7.91 26.45 -12.74
N TYR A 21 -8.00 25.14 -12.97
CA TYR A 21 -8.12 24.15 -11.89
C TYR A 21 -6.76 23.60 -11.45
N GLY A 22 -5.82 23.39 -12.37
CA GLY A 22 -4.51 22.80 -12.09
C GLY A 22 -3.67 23.57 -11.09
N GLY A 23 -3.79 24.91 -11.04
CA GLY A 23 -3.16 25.72 -9.99
C GLY A 23 -3.63 25.42 -8.56
N ARG A 24 -4.74 24.69 -8.39
CA ARG A 24 -5.26 24.21 -7.08
C ARG A 24 -4.95 22.73 -6.82
N VAL A 25 -4.45 22.01 -7.83
CA VAL A 25 -4.17 20.58 -7.76
C VAL A 25 -2.66 20.38 -7.78
N THR A 26 -2.12 19.86 -6.68
CA THR A 26 -0.68 19.70 -6.49
C THR A 26 -0.17 18.31 -6.83
N ASP A 27 -1.02 17.28 -6.78
CA ASP A 27 -0.63 15.91 -7.14
C ASP A 27 -0.77 15.69 -8.66
N ILE A 28 0.26 15.14 -9.27
CA ILE A 28 0.31 14.79 -10.71
C ILE A 28 -0.78 13.76 -11.05
N TRP A 29 -1.09 12.83 -10.14
CA TRP A 29 -2.12 11.83 -10.36
C TRP A 29 -3.53 12.44 -10.37
N ASP A 30 -3.75 13.46 -9.53
CA ASP A 30 -5.00 14.21 -9.51
C ASP A 30 -5.11 15.11 -10.75
N GLN A 31 -4.01 15.71 -11.22
CA GLN A 31 -3.98 16.43 -12.50
C GLN A 31 -4.30 15.50 -13.68
N ARG A 32 -3.77 14.27 -13.66
CA ARG A 32 -4.12 13.23 -14.64
C ARG A 32 -5.61 12.92 -14.60
N CYS A 33 -6.17 12.71 -13.41
CA CYS A 33 -7.60 12.45 -13.22
C CYS A 33 -8.46 13.61 -13.75
N LEU A 34 -8.12 14.85 -13.37
CA LEU A 34 -8.80 16.06 -13.84
C LEU A 34 -8.80 16.16 -15.37
N ARG A 35 -7.65 15.93 -16.02
CA ARG A 35 -7.55 15.92 -17.48
C ARG A 35 -8.44 14.85 -18.11
N THR A 36 -8.46 13.65 -17.56
CA THR A 36 -9.31 12.55 -18.04
C THR A 36 -10.80 12.91 -17.91
N ILE A 37 -11.22 13.49 -16.79
CA ILE A 37 -12.61 13.96 -16.60
C ILE A 37 -12.95 15.07 -17.60
N LEU A 38 -12.04 16.02 -17.82
CA LEU A 38 -12.27 17.11 -18.76
C LEU A 38 -12.41 16.64 -20.20
N LYS A 39 -11.71 15.56 -20.62
CA LYS A 39 -11.89 14.97 -21.95
C LYS A 39 -13.33 14.51 -22.20
N THR A 40 -14.04 14.03 -21.17
CA THR A 40 -15.46 13.63 -21.30
C THR A 40 -16.37 14.81 -21.68
N PHE A 41 -15.97 16.04 -21.39
CA PHE A 41 -16.74 17.25 -21.72
C PHE A 41 -16.16 18.03 -22.91
N PHE A 42 -14.83 18.03 -23.07
CA PHE A 42 -14.11 18.77 -24.10
C PHE A 42 -13.56 17.85 -25.19
N GLU A 43 -14.46 17.24 -25.96
CA GLU A 43 -14.09 16.45 -27.13
C GLU A 43 -15.07 16.66 -28.28
N ALA A 44 -14.64 16.43 -29.53
CA ALA A 44 -15.48 16.64 -30.71
C ALA A 44 -16.76 15.80 -30.71
N HIS A 45 -16.71 14.62 -30.10
CA HIS A 45 -17.86 13.71 -30.02
C HIS A 45 -18.99 14.24 -29.13
N THR A 46 -18.72 15.21 -28.23
CA THR A 46 -19.75 15.76 -27.33
C THR A 46 -20.76 16.66 -28.05
N LEU A 47 -20.43 17.08 -29.27
CA LEU A 47 -21.30 17.85 -30.16
C LEU A 47 -22.19 16.97 -31.04
N GLU A 48 -22.06 15.65 -30.95
CA GLU A 48 -22.92 14.72 -31.68
C GLU A 48 -24.32 14.70 -31.03
N PRO A 49 -25.40 14.69 -31.83
CA PRO A 49 -26.77 14.89 -31.34
C PRO A 49 -27.28 13.79 -30.39
N ASP A 50 -26.64 12.61 -30.38
CA ASP A 50 -26.97 11.48 -29.51
C ASP A 50 -25.95 11.26 -28.38
N TYR A 51 -25.02 12.20 -28.15
CA TYR A 51 -24.02 12.05 -27.11
C TYR A 51 -24.62 12.11 -25.71
N LYS A 52 -24.28 11.11 -24.90
CA LYS A 52 -24.75 10.94 -23.52
C LYS A 52 -23.56 10.84 -22.60
N PHE A 53 -23.63 11.57 -21.48
CA PHE A 53 -22.55 11.60 -20.46
C PHE A 53 -22.56 10.37 -19.56
N SER A 54 -23.68 9.64 -19.50
CA SER A 54 -23.83 8.43 -18.68
C SER A 54 -24.32 7.25 -19.53
N PRO A 55 -23.88 6.01 -19.24
CA PRO A 55 -24.42 4.78 -19.81
C PRO A 55 -25.95 4.63 -19.66
N SER A 56 -26.55 5.10 -18.56
CA SER A 56 -28.02 5.08 -18.39
C SER A 56 -28.77 5.99 -19.36
N GLY A 57 -28.07 6.95 -19.97
CA GLY A 57 -28.63 7.87 -20.95
C GLY A 57 -29.57 8.94 -20.40
N THR A 58 -29.68 9.05 -19.08
CA THR A 58 -30.45 10.11 -18.40
C THR A 58 -29.78 11.47 -18.52
N TYR A 59 -28.44 11.49 -18.54
CA TYR A 59 -27.65 12.72 -18.56
C TYR A 59 -27.10 12.97 -19.97
N TYR A 60 -27.63 13.99 -20.62
CA TYR A 60 -27.19 14.49 -21.92
C TYR A 60 -27.30 16.02 -21.97
N ALA A 61 -26.73 16.63 -23.02
CA ALA A 61 -26.88 18.06 -23.30
C ALA A 61 -28.13 18.27 -24.17
N PRO A 62 -29.26 18.78 -23.64
CA PRO A 62 -30.47 18.92 -24.43
C PRO A 62 -30.37 20.15 -25.36
N GLU A 63 -30.72 19.99 -26.63
CA GLU A 63 -30.83 21.10 -27.59
C GLU A 63 -32.16 21.82 -27.41
N LEU A 64 -32.23 22.75 -26.45
CA LEU A 64 -33.44 23.51 -26.14
C LEU A 64 -33.22 25.01 -26.37
N ASP A 65 -34.25 25.68 -26.87
CA ASP A 65 -34.20 27.11 -27.19
C ASP A 65 -34.54 28.03 -26.00
N THR A 66 -35.25 27.52 -24.98
CA THR A 66 -35.75 28.32 -23.85
C THR A 66 -35.19 27.87 -22.51
N LEU A 67 -34.91 28.84 -21.64
CA LEU A 67 -34.42 28.60 -20.27
C LEU A 67 -35.40 27.75 -19.44
N GLU A 68 -36.71 27.93 -19.64
CA GLU A 68 -37.75 27.17 -18.95
C GLU A 68 -37.68 25.68 -19.28
N ASN A 69 -37.37 25.32 -20.53
CA ASN A 69 -37.23 23.94 -20.93
C ASN A 69 -35.96 23.31 -20.32
N TYR A 70 -34.85 24.04 -20.25
CA TYR A 70 -33.66 23.58 -19.52
C TYR A 70 -33.95 23.33 -18.04
N ARG A 71 -34.71 24.24 -17.42
CA ARG A 71 -35.10 24.10 -16.02
C ARG A 71 -35.98 22.87 -15.81
N HIS A 72 -36.95 22.63 -16.68
CA HIS A 72 -37.82 21.46 -16.59
C HIS A 72 -37.04 20.15 -16.73
N TYR A 73 -36.04 20.11 -17.61
CA TYR A 73 -35.13 18.96 -17.72
C TYR A 73 -34.34 18.73 -16.43
N ILE A 74 -33.74 19.78 -15.85
CA ILE A 74 -32.97 19.68 -14.60
C ILE A 74 -33.87 19.23 -13.43
N GLU A 75 -35.10 19.74 -13.36
CA GLU A 75 -36.08 19.32 -12.34
C GLU A 75 -36.56 17.86 -12.52
N GLY A 76 -36.40 17.29 -13.72
CA GLY A 76 -36.69 15.88 -14.01
C GLY A 76 -35.57 14.91 -13.65
N LEU A 77 -34.39 15.40 -13.27
CA LEU A 77 -33.25 14.54 -12.91
C LEU A 77 -33.44 13.90 -11.52
N PRO A 78 -32.88 12.70 -11.28
CA PRO A 78 -32.89 12.06 -9.97
C PRO A 78 -32.27 12.96 -8.89
N THR A 79 -32.80 12.92 -7.67
CA THR A 79 -32.19 13.61 -6.52
C THR A 79 -30.89 12.93 -6.04
N VAL A 80 -30.75 11.64 -6.31
CA VAL A 80 -29.56 10.84 -5.98
C VAL A 80 -28.97 10.32 -7.28
N ASP A 81 -27.81 10.84 -7.65
CA ASP A 81 -27.13 10.46 -8.87
C ASP A 81 -26.36 9.15 -8.69
N PRO A 82 -26.41 8.22 -9.67
CA PRO A 82 -25.65 6.98 -9.62
C PRO A 82 -24.16 7.25 -9.91
N PRO A 83 -23.21 6.44 -9.37
CA PRO A 83 -21.76 6.67 -9.54
C PRO A 83 -21.27 6.66 -10.99
N GLU A 84 -22.04 6.08 -11.91
CA GLU A 84 -21.71 6.02 -13.33
C GLU A 84 -21.55 7.39 -14.00
N ILE A 85 -22.24 8.43 -13.51
CA ILE A 85 -22.13 9.80 -14.05
C ILE A 85 -20.73 10.36 -13.84
N PHE A 86 -20.04 9.90 -12.79
CA PHE A 86 -18.67 10.26 -12.47
C PHE A 86 -17.66 9.29 -13.10
N GLY A 87 -18.11 8.35 -13.94
CA GLY A 87 -17.28 7.28 -14.50
C GLY A 87 -16.86 6.23 -13.47
N MET A 88 -17.40 6.25 -12.25
CA MET A 88 -17.02 5.33 -11.16
C MET A 88 -17.79 4.01 -11.22
N HIS A 89 -17.33 3.01 -10.47
CA HIS A 89 -18.02 1.72 -10.34
C HIS A 89 -19.11 1.81 -9.25
N GLU A 90 -20.14 0.96 -9.31
CA GLU A 90 -21.23 0.92 -8.32
C GLU A 90 -20.73 0.70 -6.88
N ASN A 91 -19.61 -0.02 -6.74
CA ASN A 91 -18.93 -0.27 -5.47
C ASN A 91 -18.57 1.05 -4.73
N ALA A 92 -18.38 2.16 -5.45
CA ALA A 92 -18.11 3.46 -4.83
C ALA A 92 -19.26 3.91 -3.90
N ASN A 93 -20.52 3.64 -4.27
CA ASN A 93 -21.67 3.98 -3.43
C ASN A 93 -21.69 3.13 -2.15
N ILE A 94 -21.36 1.84 -2.25
CA ILE A 94 -21.28 0.95 -1.09
C ILE A 94 -20.17 1.44 -0.14
N SER A 95 -19.01 1.87 -0.67
CA SER A 95 -17.89 2.40 0.13
C SER A 95 -18.28 3.68 0.85
N TYR A 96 -18.97 4.58 0.15
CA TYR A 96 -19.49 5.81 0.73
C TYR A 96 -20.48 5.54 1.87
N GLN A 97 -21.49 4.68 1.63
CA GLN A 97 -22.48 4.31 2.64
C GLN A 97 -21.83 3.65 3.86
N ARG A 98 -20.81 2.82 3.65
CA ARG A 98 -20.03 2.21 4.72
C ARG A 98 -19.29 3.26 5.55
N GLN A 99 -18.65 4.24 4.91
CA GLN A 99 -17.94 5.31 5.60
C GLN A 99 -18.88 6.19 6.44
N GLU A 100 -20.03 6.59 5.88
CA GLU A 100 -21.08 7.32 6.60
C GLU A 100 -21.58 6.53 7.81
N THR A 101 -21.83 5.23 7.63
CA THR A 101 -22.27 4.34 8.72
C THR A 101 -21.22 4.26 9.83
N MET A 102 -19.94 4.10 9.49
CA MET A 102 -18.87 4.06 10.48
C MET A 102 -18.71 5.40 11.21
N SER A 103 -18.85 6.53 10.52
CA SER A 103 -18.84 7.86 11.13
C SER A 103 -19.98 8.03 12.13
N LEU A 104 -21.19 7.58 11.77
CA LEU A 104 -22.35 7.60 12.65
C LEU A 104 -22.13 6.71 13.88
N VAL A 105 -21.64 5.48 13.70
CA VAL A 105 -21.34 4.56 14.82
C VAL A 105 -20.30 5.16 15.75
N SER A 106 -19.22 5.74 15.22
CA SER A 106 -18.20 6.42 16.03
C SER A 106 -18.80 7.56 16.84
N THR A 107 -19.63 8.40 16.21
CA THR A 107 -20.29 9.53 16.87
C THR A 107 -21.21 9.05 18.01
N VAL A 108 -21.94 7.96 17.79
CA VAL A 108 -22.80 7.36 18.84
C VAL A 108 -21.96 6.83 20.00
N LEU A 109 -20.84 6.16 19.73
CA LEU A 109 -19.92 5.67 20.76
C LEU A 109 -19.29 6.82 21.55
N ASP A 110 -18.99 7.95 20.91
CA ASP A 110 -18.42 9.13 21.56
C ASP A 110 -19.43 9.85 22.47
N ILE A 111 -20.73 9.81 22.13
CA ILE A 111 -21.82 10.38 22.94
C ILE A 111 -22.19 9.46 24.12
N GLN A 112 -21.90 8.16 24.03
CA GLN A 112 -22.30 7.21 25.05
C GLN A 112 -21.61 7.55 26.40
N PRO A 113 -22.36 7.71 27.51
CA PRO A 113 -21.78 8.02 28.79
C PRO A 113 -20.87 6.86 29.24
N ARG A 114 -19.57 7.16 29.38
CA ARG A 114 -18.54 6.20 29.82
C ARG A 114 -18.61 5.87 31.32
N VAL A 115 -19.62 6.37 32.02
CA VAL A 115 -19.85 6.10 33.43
C VAL A 115 -20.45 4.71 33.53
N SER A 116 -19.69 3.78 34.07
CA SER A 116 -20.11 2.40 34.32
C SER A 116 -21.39 2.39 35.17
N SER A 117 -22.53 2.12 34.52
CA SER A 117 -23.74 1.69 35.21
C SER A 117 -23.43 0.35 35.88
N GLY A 118 -23.35 0.36 37.21
CA GLY A 118 -22.92 -0.74 38.11
C GLY A 118 -23.47 -2.13 37.77
N GLY A 119 -22.87 -2.75 36.76
CA GLY A 119 -23.07 -4.13 36.36
C GLY A 119 -21.79 -4.91 36.61
N ASN A 120 -21.94 -6.19 36.90
CA ASN A 120 -20.92 -7.17 37.29
C ASN A 120 -19.87 -7.49 36.17
N GLY A 121 -19.59 -6.53 35.27
CA GLY A 121 -18.62 -6.65 34.17
C GLY A 121 -17.20 -6.29 34.60
N ARG A 122 -16.21 -6.73 33.81
CA ARG A 122 -14.80 -6.36 33.97
C ARG A 122 -14.65 -4.84 34.00
N SER A 123 -13.78 -4.33 34.87
CA SER A 123 -13.48 -2.90 34.88
C SER A 123 -12.73 -2.51 33.60
N ASN A 124 -12.82 -1.24 33.19
CA ASN A 124 -12.06 -0.73 32.05
C ASN A 124 -10.55 -0.94 32.26
N ASP A 125 -10.09 -0.83 33.50
CA ASP A 125 -8.70 -1.08 33.89
C ASP A 125 -8.29 -2.53 33.65
N ASP A 126 -9.14 -3.51 34.01
CA ASP A 126 -8.88 -4.92 33.76
C ASP A 126 -8.80 -5.21 32.25
N ILE A 127 -9.71 -4.63 31.47
CA ILE A 127 -9.76 -4.81 30.00
C ILE A 127 -8.47 -4.28 29.37
N VAL A 128 -8.08 -3.04 29.70
CA VAL A 128 -6.87 -2.43 29.14
C VAL A 128 -5.62 -3.17 29.60
N TYR A 129 -5.57 -3.61 30.86
CA TYR A 129 -4.45 -4.37 31.40
C TYR A 129 -4.26 -5.71 30.68
N GLU A 130 -5.34 -6.46 30.47
CA GLU A 130 -5.32 -7.74 29.75
C GLU A 130 -4.96 -7.57 28.27
N LEU A 131 -5.49 -6.51 27.63
CA LEU A 131 -5.15 -6.21 26.24
C LEU A 131 -3.67 -5.85 26.11
N ALA A 132 -3.13 -5.03 27.01
CA ALA A 132 -1.71 -4.71 27.07
C ALA A 132 -0.85 -5.96 27.26
N ASP A 133 -1.28 -6.89 28.12
CA ASP A 133 -0.58 -8.15 28.35
C ASP A 133 -0.58 -9.05 27.11
N SER A 134 -1.75 -9.21 26.48
CA SER A 134 -1.88 -10.00 25.24
C SER A 134 -1.03 -9.44 24.10
N ILE A 135 -0.89 -8.11 24.00
CA ILE A 135 -0.04 -7.48 22.99
C ILE A 135 1.43 -7.74 23.32
N LEU A 136 1.85 -7.58 24.58
CA LEU A 136 3.23 -7.85 24.99
C LEU A 136 3.66 -9.30 24.73
N GLU A 137 2.78 -10.27 24.97
CA GLU A 137 3.04 -11.69 24.71
C GLU A 137 3.20 -12.02 23.22
N LYS A 138 2.49 -11.31 22.34
CA LYS A 138 2.51 -11.54 20.88
C LYS A 138 3.66 -10.86 20.16
N LEU A 139 4.23 -9.82 20.75
CA LEU A 139 5.30 -9.04 20.12
C LEU A 139 6.67 -9.66 20.37
N MET A 140 7.49 -9.69 19.32
CA MET A 140 8.86 -10.21 19.41
C MET A 140 9.72 -9.35 20.34
N GLU A 141 10.71 -9.97 21.01
CA GLU A 141 11.59 -9.25 21.96
C GLU A 141 12.35 -8.11 21.27
N LYS A 142 13.10 -8.48 20.24
CA LYS A 142 13.93 -7.63 19.39
C LYS A 142 14.20 -8.41 18.09
N LEU A 143 14.28 -7.71 16.97
CA LEU A 143 14.85 -8.26 15.75
C LEU A 143 16.36 -8.18 15.85
N ASP A 144 17.00 -9.34 16.05
CA ASP A 144 18.44 -9.39 16.28
C ASP A 144 19.20 -9.78 15.01
N ILE A 145 19.88 -8.79 14.44
CA ILE A 145 20.77 -8.96 13.28
C ILE A 145 21.97 -9.83 13.67
N GLU A 146 22.33 -9.88 14.96
CA GLU A 146 23.47 -10.66 15.44
C GLU A 146 23.16 -12.17 15.51
N HIS A 147 21.90 -12.55 15.65
CA HIS A 147 21.53 -13.97 15.68
C HIS A 147 21.40 -14.60 14.29
N ALA A 148 21.86 -13.92 13.24
CA ALA A 148 21.84 -14.46 11.90
C ALA A 148 22.76 -15.69 11.82
N HIS A 149 22.17 -16.85 11.53
CA HIS A 149 22.63 -18.18 11.94
C HIS A 149 24.14 -18.47 11.80
N ALA A 150 24.74 -18.95 12.91
CA ALA A 150 26.03 -19.65 12.96
C ALA A 150 26.08 -20.97 12.14
N GLU A 151 24.92 -21.50 11.71
CA GLU A 151 24.87 -22.68 10.83
C GLU A 151 25.26 -22.37 9.39
N LEU A 152 24.90 -21.18 8.92
CA LEU A 152 25.36 -20.66 7.64
C LEU A 152 26.89 -20.57 7.65
N PHE A 153 27.46 -20.13 8.78
CA PHE A 153 28.89 -20.12 9.06
C PHE A 153 29.51 -21.53 9.08
N LYS A 154 28.87 -22.52 9.71
CA LYS A 154 29.37 -23.92 9.78
C LYS A 154 29.39 -24.64 8.43
N THR A 155 28.34 -24.53 7.62
CA THR A 155 28.29 -25.22 6.31
C THR A 155 29.31 -24.64 5.34
N ILE A 156 29.52 -23.32 5.36
CA ILE A 156 30.52 -22.70 4.50
C ILE A 156 31.95 -22.88 5.03
N LEU A 157 32.19 -22.87 6.35
CA LEU A 157 33.47 -23.30 6.91
C LEU A 157 33.81 -24.75 6.57
N SER A 158 32.81 -25.65 6.51
CA SER A 158 33.01 -27.04 6.07
C SER A 158 33.34 -27.17 4.57
N LEU A 159 33.05 -26.15 3.77
CA LEU A 159 33.38 -26.08 2.34
C LEU A 159 34.70 -25.32 2.07
N LEU A 160 35.15 -24.45 2.98
CA LEU A 160 36.33 -23.61 2.79
C LEU A 160 37.59 -24.07 3.54
N ASP A 161 37.51 -25.03 4.47
CA ASP A 161 38.69 -25.61 5.15
C ASP A 161 39.63 -24.55 5.78
N VAL A 162 39.07 -23.44 6.26
CA VAL A 162 39.84 -22.37 6.93
C VAL A 162 39.70 -22.49 8.43
N LEU A 163 40.72 -23.09 9.04
CA LEU A 163 41.01 -23.01 10.48
C LEU A 163 41.77 -21.71 10.77
N SER A 164 41.11 -20.69 11.33
CA SER A 164 41.81 -19.69 12.16
C SER A 164 40.88 -18.85 13.05
N GLU A 165 41.41 -18.50 14.22
CA GLU A 165 40.79 -17.96 15.44
C GLU A 165 40.20 -16.53 15.37
N ASP A 166 39.94 -15.95 14.20
CA ASP A 166 39.40 -14.57 14.07
C ASP A 166 37.87 -14.53 13.84
N VAL A 167 37.13 -15.44 14.47
CA VAL A 167 35.69 -15.66 14.24
C VAL A 167 34.83 -14.47 14.71
N HIS A 168 35.32 -13.64 15.62
CA HIS A 168 34.57 -12.48 16.13
C HIS A 168 34.60 -11.26 15.19
N ASN A 169 35.65 -11.10 14.38
CA ASN A 169 35.71 -10.05 13.34
C ASN A 169 35.14 -10.52 11.99
N CYS A 170 34.80 -11.81 11.85
CA CYS A 170 34.25 -12.41 10.64
C CYS A 170 32.72 -12.30 10.53
N PHE A 171 32.07 -11.75 11.55
CA PHE A 171 30.62 -11.58 11.62
C PHE A 171 30.05 -10.68 10.53
N CYS A 172 30.84 -9.67 10.12
CA CYS A 172 30.50 -8.81 8.98
C CYS A 172 30.65 -9.52 7.63
N PHE A 173 31.31 -10.66 7.52
CA PHE A 173 31.75 -11.16 6.21
C PHE A 173 30.68 -11.96 5.45
N PHE A 174 29.66 -12.50 6.13
CA PHE A 174 28.76 -13.48 5.50
C PHE A 174 27.36 -12.95 5.10
N PHE A 175 26.84 -11.91 5.76
CA PHE A 175 25.69 -11.13 5.23
C PHE A 175 26.03 -10.33 3.97
N LEU A 176 27.32 -10.29 3.65
CA LEU A 176 27.92 -9.60 2.54
C LEU A 176 28.36 -10.64 1.51
N LYS A 177 27.45 -11.08 0.64
CA LYS A 177 27.92 -11.43 -0.71
C LYS A 177 28.48 -10.13 -1.29
N LEU A 178 29.78 -9.96 -1.11
CA LEU A 178 30.53 -8.87 -1.70
C LEU A 178 30.55 -9.14 -3.20
N ASP A 179 30.13 -8.17 -4.00
CA ASP A 179 30.38 -8.20 -5.45
C ASP A 179 31.89 -8.40 -5.70
N ASP A 180 32.27 -8.72 -6.95
CA ASP A 180 33.67 -8.75 -7.42
C ASP A 180 34.48 -7.48 -7.09
N LYS A 181 33.81 -6.39 -6.69
CA LYS A 181 34.36 -5.09 -6.29
C LYS A 181 34.33 -4.83 -4.77
N GLY A 182 34.05 -5.82 -3.93
CA GLY A 182 34.07 -5.67 -2.46
C GLY A 182 32.90 -4.84 -1.89
N ARG A 183 31.75 -4.78 -2.58
CA ARG A 183 30.59 -3.97 -2.14
C ARG A 183 29.48 -4.85 -1.60
N THR A 184 28.89 -4.43 -0.49
CA THR A 184 27.69 -5.02 0.11
C THR A 184 26.50 -4.99 -0.86
N ASN A 185 25.75 -6.09 -0.93
CA ASN A 185 24.44 -6.14 -1.57
C ASN A 185 23.54 -5.03 -1.01
N SER A 186 22.97 -4.18 -1.87
CA SER A 186 22.17 -3.04 -1.44
C SER A 186 20.95 -3.45 -0.61
N LEU A 187 20.39 -4.65 -0.83
CA LEU A 187 19.27 -5.17 -0.06
C LEU A 187 19.63 -5.51 1.39
N THR A 188 20.90 -5.86 1.67
CA THR A 188 21.37 -6.04 3.04
C THR A 188 21.34 -4.72 3.81
N THR A 189 21.72 -3.61 3.16
CA THR A 189 21.63 -2.28 3.76
C THR A 189 20.18 -1.87 4.02
N VAL A 190 19.27 -2.19 3.11
CA VAL A 190 17.82 -1.96 3.31
C VAL A 190 17.32 -2.76 4.50
N LEU A 191 17.67 -4.06 4.59
CA LEU A 191 17.29 -4.91 5.71
C LEU A 191 17.74 -4.32 7.07
N ILE A 192 19.00 -3.88 7.17
CA ILE A 192 19.53 -3.27 8.41
C ILE A 192 18.72 -2.03 8.81
N GLN A 193 18.45 -1.13 7.85
CA GLN A 193 17.67 0.08 8.10
C GLN A 193 16.22 -0.22 8.49
N GLU A 194 15.62 -1.25 7.90
CA GLU A 194 14.27 -1.71 8.23
C GLU A 194 14.23 -2.29 9.64
N VAL A 195 15.21 -3.13 10.01
CA VAL A 195 15.34 -3.71 11.34
C VAL A 195 15.48 -2.63 12.42
N ASP A 196 16.31 -1.62 12.18
CA ASP A 196 16.46 -0.49 13.11
C ASP A 196 15.14 0.26 13.34
N ARG A 197 14.35 0.48 12.27
CA ARG A 197 13.03 1.12 12.37
C ARG A 197 12.04 0.26 13.15
N PHE A 198 11.96 -1.04 12.87
CA PHE A 198 11.10 -1.95 13.61
C PHE A 198 11.50 -2.07 15.07
N ASN A 199 12.79 -2.17 15.38
CA ASN A 199 13.29 -2.23 16.76
C ASN A 199 12.95 -0.95 17.53
N LYS A 200 13.10 0.23 16.91
CA LYS A 200 12.68 1.50 17.52
C LYS A 200 11.18 1.53 17.81
N LEU A 201 10.36 1.05 16.87
CA LEU A 201 8.90 0.96 17.06
C LEU A 201 8.54 -0.02 18.18
N LEU A 202 9.10 -1.22 18.18
CA LEU A 202 8.87 -2.25 19.21
C LEU A 202 9.28 -1.74 20.60
N GLN A 203 10.39 -1.00 20.71
CA GLN A 203 10.82 -0.38 21.96
C GLN A 203 9.77 0.61 22.49
N ILE A 204 9.30 1.54 21.66
CA ILE A 204 8.27 2.53 22.05
C ILE A 204 6.98 1.84 22.49
N ILE A 205 6.54 0.81 21.77
CA ILE A 205 5.33 0.05 22.11
C ILE A 205 5.50 -0.63 23.46
N LYS A 206 6.62 -1.31 23.70
CA LYS A 206 6.84 -2.03 24.96
C LYS A 206 6.99 -1.10 26.15
N GLU A 207 7.78 -0.04 26.01
CA GLU A 207 7.95 0.95 27.07
C GLU A 207 6.60 1.58 27.45
N SER A 208 5.81 1.99 26.46
CA SER A 208 4.46 2.54 26.71
C SER A 208 3.50 1.52 27.34
N LEU A 209 3.52 0.24 26.90
CA LEU A 209 2.69 -0.82 27.49
C LEU A 209 3.10 -1.14 28.94
N HIS A 210 4.40 -1.22 29.23
CA HIS A 210 4.88 -1.44 30.60
C HIS A 210 4.53 -0.27 31.52
N GLN A 211 4.69 0.98 31.04
CA GLN A 211 4.31 2.17 31.78
C GLN A 211 2.80 2.23 32.03
N LEU A 212 1.98 1.90 31.03
CA LEU A 212 0.53 1.84 31.15
C LEU A 212 0.10 0.81 32.20
N LYS A 213 0.66 -0.41 32.16
CA LYS A 213 0.39 -1.47 33.15
C LYS A 213 0.78 -1.03 34.56
N ASN A 214 1.90 -0.34 34.71
CA ASN A 214 2.36 0.17 36.01
C ASN A 214 1.50 1.34 36.50
N ALA A 215 0.99 2.18 35.60
CA ALA A 215 0.09 3.27 35.92
C ALA A 215 -1.28 2.77 36.40
N ILE A 216 -1.84 1.75 35.74
CA ILE A 216 -3.09 1.10 36.16
C ILE A 216 -2.96 0.48 37.57
N LYS A 217 -1.80 -0.10 37.90
CA LYS A 217 -1.52 -0.62 39.25
C LYS A 217 -1.21 0.45 40.30
N GLY A 218 -1.10 1.72 39.91
CA GLY A 218 -0.76 2.83 40.81
C GLY A 218 0.73 2.98 41.16
N PHE A 219 1.64 2.30 40.43
CA PHE A 219 3.09 2.45 40.63
C PHE A 219 3.68 3.65 39.89
N VAL A 220 3.04 4.08 38.81
CA VAL A 220 3.44 5.22 37.98
C VAL A 220 2.27 6.19 37.88
N VAL A 221 2.53 7.49 37.85
CA VAL A 221 1.48 8.50 37.67
C VAL A 221 0.99 8.47 36.23
N MET A 222 -0.34 8.45 36.04
CA MET A 222 -0.95 8.54 34.73
C MET A 222 -0.68 9.93 34.12
N SER A 223 0.15 9.98 33.08
CA SER A 223 0.40 11.19 32.29
C SER A 223 -0.68 11.36 31.21
N ASP A 224 -0.80 12.57 30.66
CA ASP A 224 -1.69 12.86 29.52
C ASP A 224 -1.39 11.95 28.32
N GLU A 225 -0.11 11.63 28.07
CA GLU A 225 0.28 10.70 27.01
C GLU A 225 -0.22 9.28 27.26
N LEU A 226 -0.09 8.77 28.50
CA LEU A 226 -0.58 7.43 28.86
C LEU A 226 -2.11 7.36 28.92
N GLU A 227 -2.78 8.45 29.31
CA GLU A 227 -4.23 8.56 29.29
C GLU A 227 -4.77 8.47 27.85
N ARG A 228 -4.10 9.13 26.88
CA ARG A 228 -4.44 8.99 25.46
C ARG A 228 -4.27 7.55 24.96
N VAL A 229 -3.21 6.85 25.40
CA VAL A 229 -3.02 5.42 25.08
C VAL A 229 -4.16 4.58 25.67
N TYR A 230 -4.50 4.81 26.93
CA TYR A 230 -5.60 4.13 27.62
C TYR A 230 -6.93 4.30 26.89
N ILE A 231 -7.27 5.54 26.52
CA ILE A 231 -8.49 5.84 25.75
C ILE A 231 -8.46 5.18 24.37
N SER A 232 -7.30 5.19 23.69
CA SER A 232 -7.14 4.54 22.38
C SER A 232 -7.40 3.03 22.47
N PHE A 233 -6.95 2.38 23.54
CA PHE A 233 -7.16 0.95 23.79
C PHE A 233 -8.65 0.62 23.98
N LEU A 234 -9.35 1.43 24.78
CA LEU A 234 -10.80 1.28 24.96
C LEU A 234 -11.59 1.46 23.66
N ASN A 235 -11.10 2.35 22.79
CA ASN A 235 -11.71 2.64 21.48
C ASN A 235 -11.21 1.71 20.35
N ASN A 236 -10.38 0.69 20.63
CA ASN A 236 -9.75 -0.18 19.62
C ASN A 236 -8.98 0.59 18.52
N GLN A 237 -8.39 1.72 18.90
CA GLN A 237 -7.59 2.58 18.02
C GLN A 237 -6.10 2.46 18.35
N VAL A 238 -5.26 2.62 17.33
CA VAL A 238 -3.81 2.65 17.51
C VAL A 238 -3.41 3.98 18.17
N PRO A 239 -2.69 3.96 19.30
CA PRO A 239 -2.25 5.19 19.97
C PRO A 239 -1.41 6.09 19.07
N GLY A 240 -1.62 7.41 19.16
CA GLY A 240 -0.91 8.39 18.32
C GLY A 240 0.62 8.36 18.44
N MET A 241 1.16 8.02 19.62
CA MET A 241 2.60 7.84 19.82
C MET A 241 3.16 6.67 19.00
N TRP A 242 2.37 5.61 18.78
CA TRP A 242 2.77 4.49 17.94
C TRP A 242 2.66 4.88 16.47
N THR A 243 1.55 5.51 16.06
CA THR A 243 1.33 5.97 14.67
C THR A 243 2.44 6.90 14.19
N THR A 244 2.96 7.77 15.06
CA THR A 244 4.07 8.68 14.72
C THR A 244 5.40 7.95 14.46
N ALA A 245 5.63 6.86 15.17
CA ALA A 245 6.83 6.03 15.03
C ALA A 245 6.66 4.87 14.03
N ALA A 246 5.43 4.60 13.58
CA ALA A 246 5.07 3.46 12.75
C ALA A 246 4.94 3.81 11.27
N TYR A 247 4.72 2.77 10.47
CA TYR A 247 4.35 2.90 9.07
C TYR A 247 2.89 3.38 8.94
N PRO A 248 2.53 4.09 7.85
CA PRO A 248 1.16 4.51 7.61
C PRO A 248 0.21 3.31 7.56
N SER A 249 -0.85 3.34 8.37
CA SER A 249 -1.86 2.28 8.45
C SER A 249 -3.21 2.88 8.83
N LEU A 250 -4.29 2.26 8.35
CA LEU A 250 -5.67 2.60 8.70
C LEU A 250 -6.35 1.49 9.52
N LYS A 251 -5.60 0.44 9.90
CA LYS A 251 -6.12 -0.71 10.64
C LYS A 251 -6.48 -0.37 12.09
N PRO A 252 -7.55 -0.98 12.66
CA PRO A 252 -7.83 -0.91 14.08
C PRO A 252 -6.74 -1.62 14.90
N LEU A 253 -6.68 -1.35 16.21
CA LEU A 253 -5.60 -1.82 17.09
C LEU A 253 -5.38 -3.33 17.00
N ALA A 254 -6.45 -4.14 17.07
CA ALA A 254 -6.34 -5.59 16.99
C ALA A 254 -5.71 -6.09 15.67
N SER A 255 -6.22 -5.63 14.52
CA SER A 255 -5.69 -5.99 13.20
C SER A 255 -4.29 -5.41 12.97
N TRP A 256 -4.01 -4.23 13.52
CA TRP A 256 -2.71 -3.57 13.43
C TRP A 256 -1.61 -4.35 14.17
N VAL A 257 -1.90 -4.85 15.37
CA VAL A 257 -0.93 -5.67 16.13
C VAL A 257 -0.64 -6.99 15.40
N GLN A 258 -1.66 -7.64 14.84
CA GLN A 258 -1.46 -8.85 14.03
C GLN A 258 -0.58 -8.57 12.80
N ASP A 259 -0.87 -7.47 12.10
CA ASP A 259 -0.08 -7.01 10.95
C ASP A 259 1.38 -6.75 11.32
N LEU A 260 1.63 -6.08 12.46
CA LEU A 260 2.97 -5.84 12.98
C LEU A 260 3.70 -7.15 13.31
N THR A 261 3.03 -8.11 13.98
CA THR A 261 3.62 -9.42 14.28
C THR A 261 4.02 -10.15 13.00
N LEU A 262 3.17 -10.13 11.97
CA LEU A 262 3.48 -10.73 10.66
C LEU A 262 4.69 -10.05 10.00
N ARG A 263 4.78 -8.72 10.04
CA ARG A 263 5.93 -7.99 9.49
C ARG A 263 7.23 -8.34 10.19
N CYS A 264 7.22 -8.35 11.53
CA CYS A 264 8.39 -8.75 12.31
C CYS A 264 8.78 -10.20 12.01
N ALA A 265 7.82 -11.11 11.87
CA ALA A 265 8.08 -12.50 11.49
C ALA A 265 8.73 -12.61 10.10
N PHE A 266 8.23 -11.85 9.11
CA PHE A 266 8.82 -11.80 7.77
C PHE A 266 10.26 -11.27 7.77
N ILE A 267 10.53 -10.18 8.48
CA ILE A 267 11.89 -9.63 8.60
C ILE A 267 12.80 -10.59 9.37
N ASN A 268 12.31 -11.22 10.44
CA ASN A 268 13.06 -12.22 11.19
C ASN A 268 13.40 -13.46 10.35
N TYR A 269 12.48 -13.90 9.47
CA TYR A 269 12.77 -14.93 8.49
C TYR A 269 13.92 -14.50 7.57
N TRP A 270 13.87 -13.28 7.05
CA TRP A 270 14.92 -12.75 6.17
C TRP A 270 16.28 -12.70 6.89
N ILE A 271 16.32 -12.33 8.17
CA ILE A 271 17.54 -12.34 9.00
C ILE A 271 18.05 -13.78 9.21
N LYS A 272 17.19 -14.75 9.49
CA LYS A 272 17.62 -16.10 9.87
C LYS A 272 18.00 -16.97 8.67
N LEU A 273 17.19 -16.90 7.61
CA LEU A 273 17.22 -17.86 6.49
C LEU A 273 17.68 -17.22 5.17
N GLY A 274 17.86 -15.90 5.14
CA GLY A 274 18.26 -15.16 3.94
C GLY A 274 17.07 -14.69 3.11
N ALA A 275 17.36 -14.15 1.92
CA ALA A 275 16.36 -13.50 1.09
C ALA A 275 15.21 -14.46 0.70
N PRO A 276 13.94 -14.09 0.93
CA PRO A 276 12.80 -14.88 0.49
C PRO A 276 12.69 -14.89 -1.04
N LEU A 277 12.00 -15.90 -1.59
CA LEU A 277 11.75 -15.99 -3.03
C LEU A 277 10.85 -14.84 -3.53
N SER A 278 9.84 -14.49 -2.73
CA SER A 278 9.00 -13.32 -2.99
C SER A 278 8.95 -12.40 -1.77
N PHE A 279 9.01 -11.11 -2.03
CA PHE A 279 9.05 -10.08 -1.00
C PHE A 279 7.66 -9.52 -0.75
N TRP A 280 7.29 -9.43 0.52
CA TRP A 280 6.07 -8.78 0.93
C TRP A 280 6.28 -7.26 0.93
N ILE A 281 5.96 -6.58 -0.18
CA ILE A 281 6.29 -5.15 -0.35
C ILE A 281 5.58 -4.27 0.68
N SER A 282 4.35 -4.63 1.03
CA SER A 282 3.60 -3.88 2.04
C SER A 282 4.09 -4.13 3.45
N GLY A 283 4.89 -5.17 3.68
CA GLY A 283 5.51 -5.45 4.97
C GLY A 283 6.66 -4.50 5.35
N PHE A 284 7.27 -3.82 4.37
CA PHE A 284 8.34 -2.85 4.64
C PHE A 284 7.83 -1.54 5.24
N PHE A 285 8.66 -0.93 6.08
CA PHE A 285 8.47 0.40 6.60
C PHE A 285 8.70 1.45 5.50
N PHE A 286 9.75 1.26 4.67
CA PHE A 286 10.11 2.15 3.57
C PHE A 286 10.28 1.39 2.24
N PRO A 287 9.18 1.05 1.54
CA PRO A 287 9.22 0.31 0.27
C PRO A 287 10.06 0.99 -0.82
N GLN A 288 10.14 2.32 -0.84
CA GLN A 288 10.96 3.03 -1.83
C GLN A 288 12.45 2.66 -1.73
N GLY A 289 12.97 2.50 -0.51
CA GLY A 289 14.37 2.10 -0.30
C GLY A 289 14.65 0.69 -0.82
N PHE A 290 13.69 -0.22 -0.68
CA PHE A 290 13.73 -1.56 -1.26
C PHE A 290 13.79 -1.51 -2.79
N LEU A 291 12.91 -0.73 -3.44
CA LEU A 291 12.91 -0.55 -4.89
C LEU A 291 14.24 0.00 -5.42
N THR A 292 14.78 1.05 -4.77
CA THR A 292 16.10 1.58 -5.12
C THR A 292 17.21 0.54 -4.90
N GLY A 293 17.12 -0.27 -3.85
CA GLY A 293 18.08 -1.35 -3.59
C GLY A 293 18.12 -2.38 -4.73
N ILE A 294 16.98 -2.73 -5.31
CA ILE A 294 16.90 -3.65 -6.46
C ILE A 294 17.53 -3.02 -7.70
N LEU A 295 17.18 -1.76 -8.01
CA LEU A 295 17.75 -1.05 -9.16
C LEU A 295 19.27 -0.93 -9.04
N GLN A 296 19.77 -0.64 -7.83
CA GLN A 296 21.20 -0.58 -7.56
C GLN A 296 21.89 -1.92 -7.78
N ASN A 297 21.32 -3.02 -7.28
CA ASN A 297 21.88 -4.36 -7.49
C ASN A 297 21.94 -4.73 -8.97
N HIS A 298 20.87 -4.45 -9.72
CA HIS A 298 20.82 -4.71 -11.15
C HIS A 298 21.82 -3.85 -11.93
N ALA A 299 21.88 -2.55 -11.63
CA ALA A 299 22.86 -1.63 -12.19
C ALA A 299 24.30 -2.08 -11.93
N ARG A 300 24.58 -2.61 -10.73
CA ARG A 300 25.91 -3.12 -10.35
C ARG A 300 26.25 -4.42 -11.08
N LYS A 301 25.29 -5.35 -11.20
CA LYS A 301 25.44 -6.64 -11.89
C LYS A 301 25.75 -6.46 -13.37
N TYR A 302 25.06 -5.53 -14.03
CA TYR A 302 25.19 -5.28 -15.47
C TYR A 302 26.04 -4.05 -15.83
N ASN A 303 26.59 -3.37 -14.83
CA ASN A 303 27.38 -2.14 -14.98
C ASN A 303 26.65 -1.05 -15.79
N LEU A 304 25.37 -0.82 -15.47
CA LEU A 304 24.47 0.12 -16.13
C LEU A 304 24.25 1.38 -15.28
N PRO A 305 23.93 2.54 -15.88
CA PRO A 305 23.55 3.73 -15.13
C PRO A 305 22.17 3.54 -14.48
N ILE A 306 22.06 3.88 -13.18
CA ILE A 306 20.82 3.70 -12.40
C ILE A 306 19.68 4.57 -12.95
N ASP A 307 19.99 5.79 -13.41
CA ASP A 307 18.99 6.80 -13.81
C ASP A 307 18.17 6.41 -15.04
N ARG A 308 18.62 5.41 -15.82
CA ARG A 308 17.91 4.89 -17.00
C ARG A 308 17.15 3.60 -16.75
N LEU A 309 17.25 3.04 -15.55
CA LEU A 309 16.57 1.80 -15.20
C LEU A 309 15.16 2.10 -14.69
N THR A 310 14.18 1.44 -15.31
CA THR A 310 12.79 1.42 -14.87
C THR A 310 12.36 -0.03 -14.64
N PHE A 311 11.28 -0.27 -13.90
CA PHE A 311 10.76 -1.61 -13.71
C PHE A 311 9.76 -1.97 -14.82
N THR A 312 9.94 -3.14 -15.41
CA THR A 312 8.94 -3.87 -16.18
C THR A 312 8.21 -4.82 -15.23
N PHE A 313 6.90 -4.92 -15.38
CA PHE A 313 6.04 -5.71 -14.50
C PHE A 313 5.45 -6.90 -15.26
N HIS A 314 5.64 -8.10 -14.72
CA HIS A 314 4.99 -9.31 -15.24
C HIS A 314 4.20 -9.97 -14.12
N ILE A 315 2.89 -10.14 -14.32
CA ILE A 315 2.02 -10.80 -13.34
C ILE A 315 2.09 -12.31 -13.57
N LEU A 316 2.24 -13.06 -12.48
CA LEU A 316 2.23 -14.52 -12.47
C LEU A 316 0.92 -15.02 -11.85
N PRO A 317 0.33 -16.13 -12.33
CA PRO A 317 -0.96 -16.64 -11.86
C PRO A 317 -0.88 -17.37 -10.50
N TYR A 318 -0.07 -16.86 -9.58
CA TYR A 318 0.10 -17.38 -8.23
C TYR A 318 -0.42 -16.37 -7.21
N PHE A 319 -1.24 -16.82 -6.27
CA PHE A 319 -1.76 -16.00 -5.19
C PHE A 319 -1.08 -16.37 -3.88
N ARG A 320 -0.86 -15.38 -3.03
CA ARG A 320 -0.32 -15.59 -1.68
C ARG A 320 -1.14 -14.82 -0.66
N GLU A 321 -1.71 -15.55 0.28
CA GLU A 321 -2.24 -14.97 1.51
C GLU A 321 -1.09 -14.82 2.51
N GLN A 322 -0.96 -13.63 3.10
CA GLN A 322 0.20 -13.24 3.88
C GLN A 322 0.32 -14.04 5.18
N THR A 323 -0.81 -14.30 5.84
CA THR A 323 -0.84 -14.97 7.14
C THR A 323 -0.39 -16.42 7.00
N GLU A 324 -0.93 -17.14 6.02
CA GLU A 324 -0.59 -18.52 5.70
C GLU A 324 0.86 -18.63 5.21
N TYR A 325 1.29 -17.73 4.33
CA TYR A 325 2.69 -17.72 3.87
C TYR A 325 3.66 -17.54 5.03
N ILE A 326 3.47 -16.52 5.87
CA ILE A 326 4.38 -16.24 6.99
C ILE A 326 4.35 -17.36 8.04
N ARG A 327 3.19 -17.98 8.29
CA ARG A 327 3.11 -19.17 9.16
C ARG A 327 3.90 -20.34 8.57
N SER A 328 3.77 -20.60 7.26
CA SER A 328 4.55 -21.64 6.59
C SER A 328 6.06 -21.37 6.65
N LEU A 329 6.47 -20.09 6.69
CA LEU A 329 7.87 -19.69 6.84
C LEU A 329 8.41 -19.92 8.26
N ALA A 330 7.56 -19.92 9.28
CA ALA A 330 7.99 -20.10 10.68
C ALA A 330 8.48 -21.53 10.96
N ASP A 331 7.95 -22.53 10.25
CA ASP A 331 8.28 -23.94 10.42
C ASP A 331 9.49 -24.39 9.59
N LEU A 332 10.04 -23.51 8.74
CA LEU A 332 11.15 -23.85 7.84
C LEU A 332 12.50 -23.82 8.55
N SER A 333 13.34 -24.80 8.19
CA SER A 333 14.76 -24.82 8.54
C SER A 333 15.64 -24.37 7.36
N PHE A 334 16.91 -24.07 7.64
CA PHE A 334 17.86 -23.59 6.65
C PHE A 334 17.96 -24.49 5.41
N GLY A 335 17.75 -23.89 4.23
CA GLY A 335 17.79 -24.58 2.94
C GLY A 335 16.49 -25.25 2.50
N GLN A 336 15.44 -25.28 3.34
CA GLN A 336 14.13 -25.77 2.93
C GLN A 336 13.33 -24.66 2.26
N LYS A 337 12.69 -24.99 1.13
CA LYS A 337 11.74 -24.10 0.46
C LYS A 337 10.33 -24.33 1.03
N ALA A 338 9.57 -23.24 1.22
CA ALA A 338 8.14 -23.33 1.50
C ALA A 338 7.45 -24.17 0.43
N GLU A 339 6.36 -24.87 0.78
CA GLU A 339 5.64 -25.71 -0.18
C GLU A 339 5.14 -24.88 -1.38
N MET A 340 4.62 -23.69 -1.09
CA MET A 340 4.21 -22.70 -2.10
C MET A 340 5.36 -22.14 -2.94
N ASP A 341 6.62 -22.28 -2.50
CA ASP A 341 7.81 -21.83 -3.22
C ASP A 341 8.43 -22.95 -4.09
N LYS A 342 7.96 -24.20 -3.99
CA LYS A 342 8.50 -25.34 -4.76
C LYS A 342 8.14 -25.26 -6.24
N GLU A 343 6.97 -24.73 -6.57
CA GLU A 343 6.47 -24.61 -7.95
C GLU A 343 7.09 -23.44 -8.71
N MET A 344 7.77 -22.54 -8.02
CA MET A 344 8.30 -21.30 -8.60
C MET A 344 9.82 -21.36 -8.80
N GLU A 345 10.25 -20.93 -9.99
CA GLU A 345 11.67 -20.77 -10.31
C GLU A 345 12.21 -19.46 -9.74
N VAL A 346 13.47 -19.49 -9.29
CA VAL A 346 14.17 -18.28 -8.82
C VAL A 346 14.40 -17.36 -10.02
N PRO A 347 13.99 -16.09 -9.96
CA PRO A 347 14.16 -15.19 -11.10
C PRO A 347 15.65 -14.87 -11.29
N ASN A 348 16.12 -14.93 -12.54
CA ASN A 348 17.51 -14.58 -12.87
C ASN A 348 17.81 -13.10 -12.58
N ASP A 349 16.82 -12.24 -12.85
CA ASP A 349 16.87 -10.80 -12.66
C ASP A 349 15.56 -10.28 -12.07
N GLY A 350 15.67 -9.24 -11.24
CA GLY A 350 14.54 -8.68 -10.54
C GLY A 350 14.12 -9.50 -9.33
N VAL A 351 12.91 -9.22 -8.84
CA VAL A 351 12.35 -9.86 -7.64
C VAL A 351 10.87 -10.13 -7.83
N TYR A 352 10.36 -11.15 -7.16
CA TYR A 352 8.92 -11.32 -7.00
C TYR A 352 8.41 -10.51 -5.82
N VAL A 353 7.25 -9.91 -5.99
CA VAL A 353 6.56 -9.10 -4.99
C VAL A 353 5.14 -9.61 -4.83
N HIS A 354 4.70 -9.69 -3.58
CA HIS A 354 3.33 -10.06 -3.24
C HIS A 354 2.75 -9.11 -2.18
N GLY A 355 1.45 -9.28 -1.93
CA GLY A 355 0.69 -8.54 -0.92
C GLY A 355 0.22 -7.17 -1.37
N LEU A 356 -0.20 -7.09 -2.64
CA LEU A 356 -0.84 -5.93 -3.24
C LEU A 356 -2.33 -6.20 -3.41
N PHE A 357 -3.14 -5.16 -3.25
CA PHE A 357 -4.58 -5.18 -3.44
C PHE A 357 -4.95 -4.23 -4.57
N MET A 358 -5.98 -4.59 -5.34
CA MET A 358 -6.55 -3.77 -6.40
C MET A 358 -7.83 -3.11 -5.88
N ASP A 359 -7.95 -1.82 -6.12
CA ASP A 359 -9.10 -1.02 -5.71
C ASP A 359 -9.74 -0.40 -6.95
N GLY A 360 -11.04 -0.67 -7.16
CA GLY A 360 -11.80 -0.26 -8.34
C GLY A 360 -11.66 -1.16 -9.57
N PHE A 361 -10.88 -2.25 -9.51
CA PHE A 361 -10.73 -3.23 -10.58
C PHE A 361 -10.30 -4.60 -10.02
N GLN A 362 -10.25 -5.61 -10.89
CA GLN A 362 -9.79 -6.96 -10.54
C GLN A 362 -8.83 -7.52 -11.61
N TRP A 363 -8.12 -8.58 -11.23
CA TRP A 363 -7.26 -9.34 -12.13
C TRP A 363 -8.00 -10.55 -12.68
N ASP A 364 -7.97 -10.73 -14.01
CA ASP A 364 -8.47 -11.93 -14.66
C ASP A 364 -7.33 -12.93 -14.90
N ASN A 365 -7.41 -14.09 -14.22
CA ASN A 365 -6.43 -15.16 -14.34
C ASN A 365 -6.46 -15.88 -15.70
N VAL A 366 -7.57 -15.82 -16.43
CA VAL A 366 -7.72 -16.52 -17.71
C VAL A 366 -7.06 -15.72 -18.83
N ASN A 367 -7.41 -14.44 -18.93
CA ASN A 367 -6.90 -13.57 -19.98
C ASN A 367 -5.62 -12.82 -19.58
N MET A 368 -5.18 -12.91 -18.32
CA MET A 368 -4.00 -12.22 -17.79
C MET A 368 -4.04 -10.70 -18.02
N MET A 369 -5.20 -10.08 -17.77
CA MET A 369 -5.43 -8.65 -17.92
C MET A 369 -6.35 -8.10 -16.82
N VAL A 370 -6.33 -6.77 -16.64
CA VAL A 370 -7.25 -6.08 -15.73
C VAL A 370 -8.67 -6.07 -16.28
N THR A 371 -9.65 -6.30 -15.40
CA THR A 371 -11.08 -6.28 -15.69
C THR A 371 -11.83 -5.51 -14.61
N ASP A 372 -13.09 -5.16 -14.88
CA ASP A 372 -13.92 -4.43 -13.91
C ASP A 372 -14.12 -5.24 -12.63
N ALA A 373 -14.17 -4.56 -11.48
CA ALA A 373 -14.43 -5.20 -10.20
C ALA A 373 -15.82 -5.85 -10.17
N LYS A 374 -15.96 -6.97 -9.47
CA LYS A 374 -17.28 -7.57 -9.22
C LYS A 374 -18.09 -6.70 -8.27
N SER A 375 -19.40 -6.65 -8.48
CA SER A 375 -20.31 -5.96 -7.56
C SER A 375 -20.22 -6.59 -6.16
N GLY A 376 -19.98 -5.76 -5.14
CA GLY A 376 -19.78 -6.17 -3.75
C GLY A 376 -18.36 -6.57 -3.37
N GLU A 377 -17.43 -6.75 -4.32
CA GLU A 377 -16.02 -6.99 -4.05
C GLU A 377 -15.24 -5.68 -4.17
N MET A 378 -14.93 -5.05 -3.03
CA MET A 378 -14.26 -3.74 -2.98
C MET A 378 -12.80 -3.83 -3.39
N ASN A 379 -12.10 -4.79 -2.80
CA ASN A 379 -10.67 -4.95 -2.97
C ASN A 379 -10.36 -6.41 -3.28
N SER A 380 -9.78 -6.63 -4.45
CA SER A 380 -9.30 -7.95 -4.86
C SER A 380 -7.79 -8.04 -4.68
N VAL A 381 -7.25 -9.25 -4.50
CA VAL A 381 -5.81 -9.44 -4.32
C VAL A 381 -5.12 -9.49 -5.68
N LEU A 382 -4.02 -8.74 -5.84
CA LEU A 382 -3.17 -8.87 -7.02
C LEU A 382 -2.31 -10.15 -6.87
N PRO A 383 -2.21 -10.98 -7.91
CA PRO A 383 -1.27 -12.10 -7.92
C PRO A 383 0.18 -11.63 -7.75
N ILE A 384 1.10 -12.58 -7.59
CA ILE A 384 2.53 -12.29 -7.52
C ILE A 384 2.97 -11.52 -8.76
N MET A 385 3.65 -10.40 -8.52
CA MET A 385 4.21 -9.55 -9.55
C MET A 385 5.72 -9.70 -9.61
N HIS A 386 6.26 -10.03 -10.78
CA HIS A 386 7.68 -9.96 -11.08
C HIS A 386 8.06 -8.54 -11.45
N MET A 387 8.90 -7.92 -10.62
CA MET A 387 9.48 -6.60 -10.88
C MET A 387 10.88 -6.80 -11.45
N LYS A 388 11.01 -6.62 -12.77
CA LYS A 388 12.28 -6.77 -13.49
C LYS A 388 12.82 -5.40 -13.91
N PRO A 389 14.03 -4.99 -13.48
CA PRO A 389 14.65 -3.77 -13.99
C PRO A 389 15.02 -3.92 -15.47
N GLU A 390 14.71 -2.90 -16.26
CA GLU A 390 15.00 -2.82 -17.70
C GLU A 390 15.44 -1.40 -18.06
N MET A 391 16.29 -1.28 -19.09
CA MET A 391 16.76 0.03 -19.55
C MET A 391 15.85 0.61 -20.62
N ASP A 392 15.68 1.93 -20.58
CA ASP A 392 15.07 2.71 -21.66
C ASP A 392 13.69 2.13 -22.10
N LEU A 393 12.83 1.86 -21.12
CA LEU A 393 11.49 1.33 -21.35
C LEU A 393 10.67 2.30 -22.21
N GLN A 394 10.13 1.81 -23.33
CA GLN A 394 9.15 2.55 -24.11
C GLN A 394 7.78 2.40 -23.46
N GLN A 395 7.08 3.51 -23.24
CA GLN A 395 5.72 3.48 -22.69
C GLN A 395 4.77 2.83 -23.70
N ASN A 396 4.15 1.73 -23.29
CA ASN A 396 3.15 1.05 -24.10
C ASN A 396 1.79 1.73 -23.90
N SER A 397 1.25 2.33 -24.97
CA SER A 397 -0.07 2.98 -24.94
C SER A 397 -1.23 2.02 -24.62
N GLU A 398 -1.03 0.71 -24.78
CA GLU A 398 -2.04 -0.33 -24.53
C GLU A 398 -2.08 -0.80 -23.06
N SER A 399 -1.11 -0.39 -22.24
CA SER A 399 -1.05 -0.77 -20.82
C SER A 399 -1.64 0.31 -19.93
N TYR A 400 -2.30 -0.11 -18.86
CA TYR A 400 -2.76 0.79 -17.82
C TYR A 400 -1.63 1.11 -16.85
N CYS A 401 -1.18 2.37 -16.84
CA CYS A 401 -0.25 2.87 -15.83
C CYS A 401 -0.99 3.12 -14.50
N CYS A 402 -1.01 2.11 -13.64
CA CYS A 402 -1.69 2.08 -12.36
C CYS A 402 -0.81 2.64 -11.23
N PRO A 403 -1.27 3.63 -10.45
CA PRO A 403 -0.52 4.11 -9.29
C PRO A 403 -0.60 3.09 -8.13
N LEU A 404 0.52 2.87 -7.43
CA LEU A 404 0.60 2.08 -6.20
C LEU A 404 0.76 2.99 -4.98
N TYR A 405 -0.13 2.84 -3.99
CA TYR A 405 -0.11 3.59 -2.73
C TYR A 405 0.12 2.68 -1.51
N LYS A 406 0.63 3.25 -0.42
CA LYS A 406 0.79 2.53 0.85
C LYS A 406 -0.56 2.23 1.51
N THR A 407 -1.47 3.22 1.53
CA THR A 407 -2.79 3.12 2.16
C THR A 407 -3.91 3.61 1.25
N ALA A 408 -5.14 3.17 1.55
CA ALA A 408 -6.34 3.55 0.81
C ALA A 408 -6.71 5.04 0.87
N LEU A 409 -6.11 5.81 1.79
CA LEU A 409 -6.33 7.26 1.86
C LEU A 409 -5.76 7.98 0.63
N ARG A 410 -4.73 7.41 -0.02
CA ARG A 410 -4.01 7.96 -1.19
C ARG A 410 -3.45 9.39 -1.01
N ALA A 411 -3.60 9.98 0.17
CA ALA A 411 -3.10 11.29 0.55
C ALA A 411 -1.84 11.19 1.40
N GLY A 412 -1.01 12.24 1.36
CA GLY A 412 0.22 12.36 2.13
C GLY A 412 0.86 13.74 1.94
N THR A 413 1.92 14.02 2.67
CA THR A 413 2.75 15.22 2.43
C THR A 413 3.58 15.05 1.16
N LEU A 414 3.80 16.14 0.43
CA LEU A 414 4.68 16.13 -0.74
C LEU A 414 6.14 15.94 -0.30
N SER A 415 6.82 14.99 -0.92
CA SER A 415 8.26 14.78 -0.78
C SER A 415 9.06 15.82 -1.58
N THR A 416 10.38 15.81 -1.42
CA THR A 416 11.31 16.60 -2.23
C THR A 416 11.24 16.29 -3.73
N THR A 417 10.67 15.14 -4.12
CA THR A 417 10.47 14.75 -5.51
C THR A 417 9.12 15.20 -6.07
N GLY A 418 8.29 15.91 -5.29
CA GLY A 418 6.97 16.37 -5.70
C GLY A 418 5.88 15.28 -5.68
N HIS A 419 6.20 14.09 -5.16
CA HIS A 419 5.22 13.01 -4.99
C HIS A 419 4.73 12.92 -3.55
N SER A 420 3.49 12.47 -3.36
CA SER A 420 2.95 12.15 -2.04
C SER A 420 3.81 11.08 -1.33
N THR A 421 4.03 11.24 -0.02
CA THR A 421 4.70 10.25 0.83
C THR A 421 4.01 8.87 0.86
N ASN A 422 2.74 8.85 0.45
CA ASN A 422 1.92 7.64 0.32
C ASN A 422 2.14 6.93 -1.04
N PHE A 423 2.60 7.63 -2.07
CA PHE A 423 2.87 7.05 -3.38
C PHE A 423 4.15 6.20 -3.36
N VAL A 424 4.11 5.01 -3.97
CA VAL A 424 5.24 4.07 -4.02
C VAL A 424 5.87 4.05 -5.41
N ILE A 425 5.13 3.61 -6.43
CA ILE A 425 5.57 3.51 -7.84
C ILE A 425 4.36 3.41 -8.76
N SER A 426 4.52 3.68 -10.05
CA SER A 426 3.54 3.35 -11.08
C SER A 426 3.81 1.95 -11.66
N VAL A 427 2.78 1.11 -11.69
CA VAL A 427 2.81 -0.25 -12.22
C VAL A 427 2.09 -0.29 -13.56
N GLU A 428 2.75 -0.77 -14.61
CA GLU A 428 2.11 -1.00 -15.90
C GLU A 428 1.39 -2.35 -15.89
N LEU A 429 0.07 -2.32 -16.06
CA LEU A 429 -0.78 -3.51 -16.09
C LEU A 429 -1.40 -3.70 -17.49
N PRO A 430 -1.41 -4.92 -18.04
CA PRO A 430 -2.06 -5.19 -19.32
C PRO A 430 -3.57 -4.98 -19.21
N SER A 431 -4.14 -4.26 -20.18
CA SER A 431 -5.54 -3.84 -20.19
C SER A 431 -6.15 -3.96 -21.58
N SER A 432 -7.42 -4.37 -21.67
CA SER A 432 -8.21 -4.28 -22.90
C SER A 432 -8.88 -2.92 -23.10
N LYS A 433 -9.03 -2.14 -22.02
CA LYS A 433 -9.65 -0.81 -22.02
C LYS A 433 -8.59 0.30 -22.05
N SER A 434 -8.99 1.50 -22.46
CA SER A 434 -8.10 2.66 -22.46
C SER A 434 -7.68 3.06 -21.03
N GLN A 435 -6.52 3.71 -20.91
CA GLN A 435 -6.06 4.23 -19.63
C GLN A 435 -7.06 5.22 -19.00
N ASP A 436 -7.69 6.07 -19.82
CA ASP A 436 -8.67 7.05 -19.37
C ASP A 436 -9.88 6.39 -18.67
N TYR A 437 -10.32 5.20 -19.14
CA TYR A 437 -11.38 4.44 -18.49
C TYR A 437 -11.04 4.10 -17.03
N TRP A 438 -9.85 3.56 -16.79
CA TRP A 438 -9.42 3.17 -15.43
C TRP A 438 -9.12 4.37 -14.54
N VAL A 439 -8.62 5.46 -15.10
CA VAL A 439 -8.43 6.72 -14.37
C VAL A 439 -9.76 7.27 -13.88
N ALA A 440 -10.80 7.29 -14.73
CA ALA A 440 -12.14 7.71 -14.34
C ALA A 440 -12.76 6.82 -13.25
N LYS A 441 -12.49 5.51 -13.29
CA LYS A 441 -12.92 4.56 -12.24
C LYS A 441 -12.19 4.73 -10.91
N GLY A 442 -11.14 5.57 -10.85
CA GLY A 442 -10.30 5.71 -9.67
C GLY A 442 -9.50 4.45 -9.35
N ALA A 443 -9.19 3.63 -10.36
CA ALA A 443 -8.44 2.40 -10.19
C ALA A 443 -7.05 2.66 -9.59
N ALA A 444 -6.66 1.92 -8.55
CA ALA A 444 -5.30 1.97 -8.02
C ALA A 444 -4.90 0.66 -7.34
N LEU A 445 -3.59 0.46 -7.18
CA LEU A 445 -3.04 -0.57 -6.31
C LEU A 445 -2.80 0.00 -4.92
N ILE A 446 -3.04 -0.82 -3.91
CA ILE A 446 -2.85 -0.46 -2.51
C ILE A 446 -2.08 -1.57 -1.80
N CYS A 447 -1.09 -1.19 -1.00
CA CYS A 447 -0.29 -2.11 -0.20
C CYS A 447 -1.06 -2.69 1.01
N GLN A 448 -1.97 -1.91 1.60
CA GLN A 448 -2.66 -2.28 2.81
C GLN A 448 -4.13 -1.83 2.81
N LEU A 449 -5.02 -2.76 3.17
CA LEU A 449 -6.43 -2.50 3.41
C LEU A 449 -6.66 -1.84 4.77
N SER A 450 -7.77 -1.11 4.89
CA SER A 450 -8.15 -0.45 6.14
C SER A 450 -8.67 -1.41 7.22
N GLU A 451 -9.01 -2.65 6.85
CA GLU A 451 -9.51 -3.68 7.76
C GLU A 451 -8.68 -4.97 7.70
#